data_AF-A0A4R4YA74-F1
#
_entry.id   AF-A0A4R4YA74-F1
#
_cell.length_a   1.000
_cell.length_b   1.000
_cell.length_c   1.000
_cell.angle_alpha   90.00
_cell.angle_beta   90.00
_cell.angle_gamma   90.00
#
_symmetry.space_group_name_H-M   'P 1'
#
loop_
_entity.id
_entity.type
_entity.pdbx_description
1 polymer ?
#
loop_
_entity_poly.entity_id
_entity_poly.type
_entity_poly.pdbx_seq_one_letter_code
_entity_poly.pdbx_strand_id
1 'polypeptide(L)'
;MQTWDVMRQDDLGNTFHVASHDSRISALAQVLVMESGVKHRQMYWVDGPPGPVVRTNRDLYLVFLHLGQEARAASWSLSAFLRALWKVSAPLSDQAQLEPDDVAAMFRAASTTPPADFDPAWSGKDLSLPGDEPDGYADWERVLLSQIADLEDFLIAPPGPQARFGVDAPRPPGSGARATPARWYNFDPATYLECAVAGSLGGWDAADGARVPLPAAPGEAPARSYVRTITTMTWDDLSRIAVCGQVYE
;
A
#
# COMPACT_ATOMS: atom_id res chain seq x y z
N MET A 1 -17.61 14.82 19.99
CA MET A 1 -16.72 14.10 19.05
C MET A 1 -16.73 14.85 17.75
N GLN A 2 -15.57 15.04 17.12
CA GLN A 2 -15.51 15.52 15.76
C GLN A 2 -15.76 14.34 14.82
N THR A 3 -16.63 14.51 13.83
CA THR A 3 -16.98 13.48 12.84
C THR A 3 -16.56 13.94 11.45
N TRP A 4 -16.27 12.97 10.59
CA TRP A 4 -16.07 13.17 9.16
C TRP A 4 -17.17 12.44 8.41
N ASP A 5 -17.93 13.21 7.65
CA ASP A 5 -19.09 12.76 6.91
C ASP A 5 -18.73 12.50 5.44
N VAL A 6 -19.11 11.34 4.94
CA VAL A 6 -19.00 11.01 3.53
C VAL A 6 -20.26 11.54 2.84
N MET A 7 -20.05 12.39 1.85
CA MET A 7 -21.09 13.06 1.09
C MET A 7 -21.09 12.54 -0.34
N ARG A 8 -22.27 12.55 -0.98
CA ARG A 8 -22.45 12.20 -2.39
C ARG A 8 -23.28 13.27 -3.09
N GLN A 9 -22.88 13.64 -4.30
CA GLN A 9 -23.73 14.39 -5.23
C GLN A 9 -24.18 13.50 -6.38
N ASP A 10 -25.48 13.49 -6.67
CA ASP A 10 -26.05 12.78 -7.82
C ASP A 10 -25.97 13.62 -9.12
N ASP A 11 -26.37 13.01 -10.23
CA ASP A 11 -26.37 13.62 -11.57
C ASP A 11 -27.31 14.84 -11.69
N LEU A 12 -28.21 15.05 -10.74
CA LEU A 12 -29.11 16.21 -10.67
C LEU A 12 -28.58 17.32 -9.76
N GLY A 13 -27.40 17.13 -9.17
CA GLY A 13 -26.77 18.06 -8.24
C GLY A 13 -27.26 17.94 -6.78
N ASN A 14 -28.12 16.96 -6.48
CA ASN A 14 -28.61 16.76 -5.12
C ASN A 14 -27.51 16.17 -4.24
N THR A 15 -27.33 16.74 -3.06
CA THR A 15 -26.33 16.30 -2.09
C THR A 15 -26.96 15.41 -1.03
N PHE A 16 -26.33 14.27 -0.74
CA PHE A 16 -26.76 13.30 0.24
C PHE A 16 -25.64 13.00 1.22
N HIS A 17 -26.01 12.86 2.49
CA HIS A 17 -25.15 12.24 3.50
C HIS A 17 -25.15 10.72 3.29
N VAL A 18 -23.96 10.11 3.24
CA VAL A 18 -23.78 8.67 3.02
C VAL A 18 -23.46 7.96 4.33
N ALA A 19 -22.51 8.49 5.11
CA ALA A 19 -22.05 7.88 6.36
C ALA A 19 -21.26 8.89 7.21
N SER A 20 -21.13 8.60 8.50
CA SER A 20 -20.28 9.35 9.44
C SER A 20 -19.17 8.46 9.97
N HIS A 21 -17.98 9.03 10.16
CA HIS A 21 -16.80 8.36 10.70
C HIS A 21 -16.13 9.15 11.81
N ASP A 22 -15.52 8.43 12.74
CA ASP A 22 -14.70 9.00 13.82
C ASP A 22 -13.28 9.37 13.37
N SER A 23 -12.92 9.07 12.12
CA SER A 23 -11.60 9.33 11.54
C SER A 23 -11.71 9.75 10.08
N ARG A 24 -10.93 10.78 9.72
CA ARG A 24 -10.74 11.24 8.34
C ARG A 24 -10.26 10.12 7.41
N ILE A 25 -9.31 9.30 7.87
CA ILE A 25 -8.73 8.19 7.08
C ILE A 25 -9.83 7.16 6.76
N SER A 26 -10.73 6.87 7.70
CA SER A 26 -11.86 5.95 7.47
C SER A 26 -12.86 6.51 6.46
N ALA A 27 -13.18 7.81 6.55
CA ALA A 27 -14.08 8.48 5.61
C ALA A 27 -13.49 8.51 4.19
N LEU A 28 -12.21 8.90 4.05
CA LEU A 28 -11.50 8.89 2.77
C LEU A 28 -11.40 7.48 2.19
N ALA A 29 -11.12 6.47 3.02
CA ALA A 29 -11.08 5.09 2.58
C ALA A 29 -12.43 4.66 1.98
N GLN A 30 -13.56 5.02 2.60
CA GLN A 30 -14.88 4.72 2.05
C GLN A 30 -15.12 5.41 0.70
N VAL A 31 -14.67 6.67 0.55
CA VAL A 31 -14.74 7.37 -0.76
C VAL A 31 -13.96 6.57 -1.81
N LEU A 32 -12.73 6.15 -1.53
CA LEU A 32 -11.92 5.35 -2.45
C LEU A 32 -12.59 4.01 -2.81
N VAL A 33 -13.22 3.33 -1.84
CA VAL A 33 -13.97 2.10 -2.12
C VAL A 33 -15.10 2.36 -3.12
N MET A 34 -15.87 3.44 -2.93
CA MET A 34 -16.99 3.78 -3.82
C MET A 34 -16.50 4.16 -5.23
N GLU A 35 -15.45 4.96 -5.33
CA GLU A 35 -14.88 5.42 -6.61
C GLU A 35 -14.13 4.31 -7.37
N SER A 36 -13.63 3.27 -6.67
CA SER A 36 -12.93 2.13 -7.29
C SER A 36 -13.84 1.14 -8.04
N GLY A 37 -15.15 1.39 -8.03
CA GLY A 37 -16.18 0.56 -8.63
C GLY A 37 -16.41 0.81 -10.12
N VAL A 38 -17.66 0.59 -10.55
CA VAL A 38 -18.09 0.89 -11.92
C VAL A 38 -18.10 2.40 -12.11
N LYS A 39 -17.51 2.89 -13.22
CA LYS A 39 -17.54 4.31 -13.58
C LYS A 39 -18.96 4.87 -13.49
N HIS A 40 -19.13 5.90 -12.67
CA HIS A 40 -20.37 6.62 -12.48
C HIS A 40 -20.15 8.13 -12.60
N ARG A 41 -21.24 8.89 -12.68
CA ARG A 41 -21.21 10.36 -12.69
C ARG A 41 -21.41 10.99 -11.31
N GLN A 42 -21.64 10.15 -10.31
CA GLN A 42 -21.74 10.57 -8.91
C GLN A 42 -20.37 11.04 -8.44
N MET A 43 -20.36 12.07 -7.60
CA MET A 43 -19.15 12.57 -6.93
C MET A 43 -19.24 12.29 -5.45
N TYR A 44 -18.16 11.78 -4.86
CA TYR A 44 -18.05 11.54 -3.43
C TYR A 44 -16.96 12.43 -2.81
N TRP A 45 -17.20 12.96 -1.60
CA TRP A 45 -16.19 13.72 -0.85
C TRP A 45 -16.38 13.56 0.65
N VAL A 46 -15.38 14.02 1.42
CA VAL A 46 -15.43 14.05 2.88
C VAL A 46 -15.67 15.48 3.35
N ASP A 47 -16.70 15.67 4.17
CA ASP A 47 -16.97 16.90 4.92
C ASP A 47 -16.61 16.69 6.40
N GLY A 48 -15.94 17.64 7.03
CA GLY A 48 -15.46 17.48 8.40
C GLY A 48 -14.35 18.46 8.80
N PRO A 49 -13.76 18.31 10.00
CA PRO A 49 -12.69 19.17 10.47
C PRO A 49 -11.53 19.27 9.47
N PRO A 50 -10.95 20.46 9.28
CA PRO A 50 -9.88 20.68 8.34
C PRO A 50 -8.52 20.19 8.86
N GLY A 51 -7.64 19.83 7.93
CA GLY A 51 -6.23 19.54 8.17
C GLY A 51 -5.91 18.04 8.24
N PRO A 52 -4.63 17.70 7.98
CA PRO A 52 -4.19 16.31 7.91
C PRO A 52 -4.13 15.66 9.29
N VAL A 53 -4.50 14.38 9.34
CA VAL A 53 -4.37 13.52 10.53
C VAL A 53 -2.96 12.91 10.57
N VAL A 54 -2.45 12.44 9.43
CA VAL A 54 -1.10 11.92 9.26
C VAL A 54 -0.14 13.08 8.99
N ARG A 55 0.77 13.37 9.92
CA ARG A 55 1.68 14.52 9.83
C ARG A 55 3.14 14.11 9.76
N THR A 56 3.45 12.91 10.20
CA THR A 56 4.81 12.38 10.26
C THR A 56 4.90 11.00 9.64
N ASN A 57 6.11 10.62 9.22
CA ASN A 57 6.38 9.23 8.82
C ASN A 57 6.02 8.21 9.91
N ARG A 58 6.14 8.59 11.19
CA ARG A 58 5.72 7.74 12.31
C ARG A 58 4.21 7.51 12.36
N ASP A 59 3.41 8.54 12.08
CA ASP A 59 1.95 8.38 12.03
C ASP A 59 1.56 7.37 10.94
N LEU A 60 2.16 7.48 9.76
CA LEU A 60 1.94 6.55 8.66
C LEU A 60 2.45 5.14 8.98
N TYR A 61 3.61 5.03 9.65
CA TYR A 61 4.16 3.76 10.13
C TYR A 61 3.16 3.02 11.04
N LEU A 62 2.60 3.73 12.03
CA LEU A 62 1.65 3.14 12.96
C LEU A 62 0.33 2.74 12.28
N VAL A 63 -0.13 3.52 11.30
CA VAL A 63 -1.29 3.13 10.48
C VAL A 63 -1.01 1.82 9.74
N PHE A 64 0.13 1.69 9.07
CA PHE A 64 0.47 0.51 8.30
C PHE A 64 0.67 -0.72 9.19
N LEU A 65 1.30 -0.54 10.35
CA LEU A 65 1.46 -1.61 11.32
C LEU A 65 0.09 -2.13 11.79
N HIS A 66 -0.84 -1.22 12.10
CA HIS A 66 -2.20 -1.59 12.49
C HIS A 66 -2.95 -2.32 11.37
N LEU A 67 -2.95 -1.77 10.15
CA LEU A 67 -3.58 -2.39 8.98
C LEU A 67 -3.01 -3.79 8.69
N GLY A 68 -1.70 -3.95 8.84
CA GLY A 68 -1.04 -5.25 8.72
C GLY A 68 -1.59 -6.28 9.71
N GLN A 69 -1.71 -5.91 10.98
CA GLN A 69 -2.28 -6.81 11.99
C GLN A 69 -3.76 -7.13 11.73
N GLU A 70 -4.56 -6.16 11.30
CA GLU A 70 -5.96 -6.37 10.92
C GLU A 70 -6.08 -7.32 9.73
N ALA A 71 -5.31 -7.10 8.67
CA ALA A 71 -5.29 -7.96 7.48
C ALA A 71 -4.87 -9.39 7.84
N ARG A 72 -3.84 -9.56 8.68
CA ARG A 72 -3.43 -10.88 9.19
C ARG A 72 -4.54 -11.54 10.02
N ALA A 73 -5.17 -10.81 10.93
CA ALA A 73 -6.27 -11.32 11.75
C ALA A 73 -7.48 -11.75 10.90
N ALA A 74 -7.77 -11.00 9.83
CA ALA A 74 -8.80 -11.33 8.84
C ALA A 74 -8.33 -12.38 7.81
N SER A 75 -7.14 -12.98 7.98
CA SER A 75 -6.57 -14.02 7.10
C SER A 75 -6.47 -13.62 5.63
N TRP A 76 -6.20 -12.35 5.36
CA TRP A 76 -5.89 -11.89 4.00
C TRP A 76 -4.58 -12.48 3.51
N SER A 77 -4.58 -13.01 2.29
CA SER A 77 -3.33 -13.26 1.58
C SER A 77 -2.73 -11.95 1.07
N LEU A 78 -1.40 -11.89 0.95
CA LEU A 78 -0.74 -10.72 0.38
C LEU A 78 -1.19 -10.45 -1.06
N SER A 79 -1.40 -11.50 -1.88
CA SER A 79 -1.94 -11.35 -3.23
C SER A 79 -3.33 -10.72 -3.24
N ALA A 80 -4.24 -11.12 -2.34
CA ALA A 80 -5.55 -10.49 -2.23
C ALA A 80 -5.42 -9.01 -1.83
N PHE A 81 -4.57 -8.71 -0.84
CA PHE A 81 -4.35 -7.33 -0.40
C PHE A 81 -3.80 -6.44 -1.54
N LEU A 82 -2.79 -6.90 -2.28
CA LEU A 82 -2.22 -6.13 -3.39
C LEU A 82 -3.18 -5.96 -4.57
N ARG A 83 -4.01 -6.96 -4.90
CA ARG A 83 -5.06 -6.81 -5.92
C ARG A 83 -6.15 -5.82 -5.50
N ALA A 84 -6.50 -5.79 -4.21
CA ALA A 84 -7.38 -4.76 -3.68
C ALA A 84 -6.72 -3.37 -3.73
N LEU A 85 -5.42 -3.28 -3.38
CA LEU A 85 -4.64 -2.04 -3.43
C LEU A 85 -4.56 -1.46 -4.85
N TRP A 86 -4.23 -2.29 -5.84
CA TRP A 86 -4.22 -1.90 -7.25
C TRP A 86 -5.59 -1.31 -7.69
N LYS A 87 -6.69 -1.95 -7.28
CA LYS A 87 -8.03 -1.49 -7.61
C LYS A 87 -8.36 -0.14 -6.96
N VAL A 88 -8.08 0.02 -5.67
CA VAL A 88 -8.44 1.25 -4.93
C VAL A 88 -7.47 2.40 -5.16
N SER A 89 -6.31 2.17 -5.78
CA SER A 89 -5.40 3.25 -6.19
C SER A 89 -5.87 3.97 -7.46
N ALA A 90 -6.70 3.33 -8.29
CA ALA A 90 -7.13 3.88 -9.58
C ALA A 90 -7.81 5.26 -9.51
N PRO A 91 -8.70 5.56 -8.54
CA PRO A 91 -9.31 6.90 -8.40
C PRO A 91 -8.30 8.03 -8.16
N LEU A 92 -7.09 7.70 -7.71
CA LEU A 92 -6.03 8.68 -7.44
C LEU A 92 -5.09 8.86 -8.64
N SER A 93 -5.28 8.15 -9.76
CA SER A 93 -4.29 8.06 -10.86
C SER A 93 -3.90 9.39 -11.48
N ASP A 94 -4.81 10.36 -11.49
CA ASP A 94 -4.59 11.68 -12.09
C ASP A 94 -3.90 12.67 -11.13
N GLN A 95 -3.66 12.27 -9.88
CA GLN A 95 -2.98 13.08 -8.88
C GLN A 95 -1.46 12.89 -8.99
N ALA A 96 -0.72 13.98 -9.26
CA ALA A 96 0.74 13.92 -9.31
C ALA A 96 1.40 13.78 -7.93
N GLN A 97 0.73 14.29 -6.89
CA GLN A 97 1.15 14.20 -5.50
C GLN A 97 -0.06 13.85 -4.63
N LEU A 98 0.16 12.99 -3.65
CA LEU A 98 -0.85 12.50 -2.72
C LEU A 98 -0.62 13.11 -1.33
N GLU A 99 -1.69 13.41 -0.61
CA GLU A 99 -1.57 13.71 0.82
C GLU A 99 -1.29 12.40 1.60
N PRO A 100 -0.55 12.45 2.72
CA PRO A 100 -0.34 11.27 3.57
C PRO A 100 -1.65 10.62 4.06
N ASP A 101 -2.71 11.41 4.25
CA ASP A 101 -4.04 10.92 4.59
C ASP A 101 -4.65 10.08 3.46
N ASP A 102 -4.47 10.48 2.19
CA ASP A 102 -4.94 9.73 1.02
C ASP A 102 -4.18 8.41 0.88
N VAL A 103 -2.87 8.41 1.14
CA VAL A 103 -2.06 7.19 1.17
C VAL A 103 -2.54 6.25 2.27
N ALA A 104 -2.71 6.74 3.50
CA ALA A 104 -3.25 5.96 4.61
C ALA A 104 -4.65 5.41 4.29
N ALA A 105 -5.51 6.23 3.67
CA ALA A 105 -6.86 5.85 3.27
C ALA A 105 -6.87 4.79 2.17
N MET A 106 -5.96 4.87 1.20
CA MET A 106 -5.82 3.91 0.10
C MET A 106 -5.44 2.51 0.63
N PHE A 107 -4.47 2.42 1.54
CA PHE A 107 -4.10 1.14 2.16
C PHE A 107 -5.20 0.60 3.08
N ARG A 108 -5.92 1.49 3.79
CA ARG A 108 -7.10 1.10 4.56
C ARG A 108 -8.22 0.57 3.66
N ALA A 109 -8.52 1.25 2.56
CA ALA A 109 -9.53 0.82 1.59
C ALA A 109 -9.20 -0.56 1.02
N ALA A 110 -7.92 -0.85 0.75
CA ALA A 110 -7.45 -2.16 0.28
C ALA A 110 -7.74 -3.29 1.28
N SER A 111 -7.65 -3.04 2.59
CA SER A 111 -7.95 -4.05 3.63
C SER A 111 -9.44 -4.42 3.76
N THR A 112 -10.35 -3.65 3.14
CA THR A 112 -11.80 -3.86 3.23
C THR A 112 -12.47 -4.09 1.87
N THR A 113 -11.76 -3.85 0.77
CA THR A 113 -12.32 -3.94 -0.59
C THR A 113 -12.12 -5.34 -1.14
N PRO A 114 -13.17 -6.03 -1.63
CA PRO A 114 -13.00 -7.32 -2.29
C PRO A 114 -11.92 -7.24 -3.38
N PRO A 115 -10.91 -8.14 -3.36
CA PRO A 115 -9.82 -8.09 -4.31
C PRO A 115 -10.35 -8.24 -5.73
N ALA A 116 -9.77 -7.50 -6.69
CA ALA A 116 -10.01 -7.78 -8.10
C ALA A 116 -9.60 -9.20 -8.43
N ASP A 117 -10.29 -9.88 -9.35
CA ASP A 117 -9.86 -11.19 -9.83
C ASP A 117 -8.45 -11.09 -10.44
N PHE A 118 -7.67 -12.16 -10.28
CA PHE A 118 -6.37 -12.22 -10.94
C PHE A 118 -6.57 -12.36 -12.45
N ASP A 119 -5.93 -11.49 -13.23
CA ASP A 119 -5.88 -11.59 -14.70
C ASP A 119 -4.58 -12.27 -15.13
N PRO A 120 -4.63 -13.48 -15.73
CA PRO A 120 -3.45 -14.17 -16.24
C PRO A 120 -2.60 -13.36 -17.22
N ALA A 121 -3.19 -12.36 -17.89
CA ALA A 121 -2.44 -11.47 -18.77
C ALA A 121 -1.37 -10.66 -18.02
N TRP A 122 -1.54 -10.42 -16.71
CA TRP A 122 -0.55 -9.71 -15.89
C TRP A 122 0.80 -10.43 -15.84
N SER A 123 0.81 -11.77 -15.79
CA SER A 123 2.05 -12.54 -15.76
C SER A 123 2.81 -12.51 -17.09
N GLY A 124 2.10 -12.33 -18.21
CA GLY A 124 2.69 -12.26 -19.56
C GLY A 124 3.01 -10.86 -20.05
N LYS A 125 2.53 -9.81 -19.37
CA LYS A 125 2.75 -8.41 -19.75
C LYS A 125 4.20 -7.99 -19.49
N ASP A 126 4.79 -7.23 -20.40
CA ASP A 126 6.03 -6.51 -20.13
C ASP A 126 5.73 -5.36 -19.17
N LEU A 127 6.17 -5.52 -17.92
CA LEU A 127 6.02 -4.56 -16.83
C LEU A 127 7.35 -3.85 -16.54
N SER A 128 8.34 -3.91 -17.43
CA SER A 128 9.57 -3.14 -17.25
C SER A 128 9.30 -1.64 -17.11
N LEU A 129 10.07 -1.00 -16.24
CA LEU A 129 10.03 0.45 -16.10
C LEU A 129 10.68 1.11 -17.33
N PRO A 130 10.13 2.23 -17.83
CA PRO A 130 10.71 2.95 -18.96
C PRO A 130 12.04 3.64 -18.60
N GLY A 131 12.30 3.88 -17.31
CA GLY A 131 13.54 4.43 -16.77
C GLY A 131 14.01 3.66 -15.53
N ASP A 132 15.08 4.17 -14.92
CA ASP A 132 15.70 3.52 -13.75
C ASP A 132 14.85 3.63 -12.47
N GLU A 133 14.00 4.66 -12.38
CA GLU A 133 13.13 4.94 -11.24
C GLU A 133 11.67 5.08 -11.72
N PRO A 134 10.69 4.61 -10.93
CA PRO A 134 9.27 4.81 -11.22
C PRO A 134 8.88 6.29 -11.31
N ASP A 135 8.13 6.67 -12.34
CA ASP A 135 7.53 8.01 -12.46
C ASP A 135 6.01 7.93 -12.71
N GLY A 136 5.25 8.44 -11.76
CA GLY A 136 3.80 8.51 -11.84
C GLY A 136 3.04 7.18 -11.66
N TYR A 137 1.73 7.25 -11.82
CA TYR A 137 0.82 6.14 -11.54
C TYR A 137 1.05 4.89 -12.42
N ALA A 138 1.43 5.09 -13.69
CA ALA A 138 1.63 3.98 -14.61
C ALA A 138 2.78 3.06 -14.17
N ASP A 139 3.85 3.63 -13.60
CA ASP A 139 4.98 2.85 -13.08
C ASP A 139 4.66 2.21 -11.73
N TRP A 140 3.91 2.89 -10.86
CA TRP A 140 3.31 2.29 -9.68
C TRP A 140 2.48 1.05 -10.01
N GLU A 141 1.63 1.12 -11.05
CA GLU A 141 0.86 -0.03 -11.51
C GLU A 141 1.77 -1.17 -11.98
N ARG A 142 2.84 -0.88 -12.73
CA ARG A 142 3.83 -1.90 -13.15
C ARG A 142 4.47 -2.59 -11.95
N VAL A 143 4.80 -1.83 -10.90
CA VAL A 143 5.37 -2.37 -9.64
C VAL A 143 4.38 -3.31 -8.96
N LEU A 144 3.13 -2.89 -8.73
CA LEU A 144 2.12 -3.74 -8.10
C LEU A 144 1.80 -4.99 -8.92
N LEU A 145 1.60 -4.85 -10.24
CA LEU A 145 1.31 -6.00 -11.11
C LEU A 145 2.48 -6.98 -11.16
N SER A 146 3.73 -6.48 -11.09
CA SER A 146 4.91 -7.34 -11.00
C SER A 146 4.86 -8.19 -9.74
N GLN A 147 4.51 -7.56 -8.61
CA GLN A 147 4.42 -8.25 -7.33
C GLN A 147 3.26 -9.24 -7.26
N ILE A 148 2.10 -8.87 -7.80
CA ILE A 148 0.92 -9.75 -7.88
C ILE A 148 1.24 -10.99 -8.72
N ALA A 149 1.89 -10.82 -9.88
CA ALA A 149 2.29 -11.94 -10.72
C ALA A 149 3.33 -12.86 -10.04
N ASP A 150 4.30 -12.29 -9.32
CA ASP A 150 5.25 -13.10 -8.53
C ASP A 150 4.55 -13.92 -7.45
N LEU A 151 3.57 -13.34 -6.75
CA LEU A 151 2.80 -14.05 -5.72
C LEU A 151 1.94 -15.17 -6.30
N GLU A 152 1.40 -15.00 -7.51
CA GLU A 152 0.70 -16.07 -8.21
C GLU A 152 1.65 -17.22 -8.60
N ASP A 153 2.84 -16.90 -9.07
CA ASP A 153 3.86 -17.90 -9.38
C ASP A 153 4.26 -18.71 -8.13
N PHE A 154 4.31 -18.07 -6.96
CA PHE A 154 4.53 -18.76 -5.68
C PHE A 154 3.36 -19.63 -5.23
N LEU A 155 2.13 -19.44 -5.72
CA LEU A 155 1.05 -20.39 -5.45
C LEU A 155 1.27 -21.71 -6.22
N ILE A 156 1.85 -21.63 -7.42
CA ILE A 156 2.18 -22.78 -8.26
C ILE A 156 3.46 -23.48 -7.77
N ALA A 157 4.45 -22.70 -7.35
CA ALA A 157 5.71 -23.18 -6.79
C ALA A 157 5.98 -22.56 -5.39
N PRO A 158 5.34 -23.08 -4.33
CA PRO A 158 5.44 -22.54 -2.98
C PRO A 158 6.88 -22.45 -2.48
N PRO A 159 7.26 -21.33 -1.84
CA PRO A 159 8.61 -21.18 -1.34
C PRO A 159 8.81 -22.09 -0.11
N GLY A 160 10.02 -22.64 0.03
CA GLY A 160 10.36 -23.53 1.14
C GLY A 160 10.43 -22.83 2.51
N PRO A 161 10.67 -23.57 3.60
CA PRO A 161 10.69 -23.03 4.97
C PRO A 161 11.77 -21.96 5.23
N GLN A 162 12.73 -21.81 4.31
CA GLN A 162 13.79 -20.80 4.36
C GLN A 162 13.42 -19.50 3.64
N ALA A 163 12.19 -19.36 3.10
CA ALA A 163 11.72 -18.17 2.38
C ALA A 163 11.94 -16.85 3.13
N ARG A 164 11.88 -16.89 4.46
CA ARG A 164 12.15 -15.73 5.34
C ARG A 164 13.57 -15.17 5.22
N PHE A 165 14.52 -15.95 4.69
CA PHE A 165 15.89 -15.50 4.39
C PHE A 165 16.03 -15.05 2.94
N GLY A 166 14.92 -14.93 2.24
CA GLY A 166 14.81 -14.51 0.87
C GLY A 166 14.74 -15.67 -0.11
N VAL A 167 13.88 -15.53 -1.11
CA VAL A 167 13.71 -16.45 -2.23
C VAL A 167 13.42 -15.67 -3.50
N ASP A 168 13.89 -16.16 -4.65
CA ASP A 168 13.62 -15.51 -5.93
C ASP A 168 12.32 -16.04 -6.53
N ALA A 169 11.48 -15.14 -7.03
CA ALA A 169 10.24 -15.48 -7.71
C ALA A 169 10.53 -16.22 -9.03
N PRO A 170 9.95 -17.41 -9.24
CA PRO A 170 10.44 -18.38 -10.22
C PRO A 170 10.23 -17.97 -11.68
N ARG A 171 9.21 -17.16 -12.00
CA ARG A 171 8.83 -16.68 -13.35
C ARG A 171 8.97 -17.73 -14.46
N PRO A 172 7.89 -18.47 -14.76
CA PRO A 172 7.89 -19.46 -15.84
C PRO A 172 8.36 -18.91 -17.20
N PRO A 173 8.89 -19.77 -18.10
CA PRO A 173 9.18 -19.36 -19.47
C PRO A 173 7.95 -18.75 -20.15
N GLY A 174 8.13 -17.58 -20.77
CA GLY A 174 7.05 -16.82 -21.40
C GLY A 174 6.44 -15.73 -20.52
N SER A 175 6.85 -15.60 -19.25
CA SER A 175 6.54 -14.42 -18.44
C SER A 175 7.17 -13.15 -19.03
N GLY A 176 6.48 -12.02 -18.87
CA GLY A 176 7.02 -10.71 -19.23
C GLY A 176 8.06 -10.21 -18.22
N ALA A 177 8.76 -9.13 -18.58
CA ALA A 177 9.71 -8.49 -17.67
C ALA A 177 8.98 -7.83 -16.49
N ARG A 178 9.67 -7.68 -15.36
CA ARG A 178 9.14 -7.12 -14.11
C ARG A 178 9.77 -5.77 -13.78
N ALA A 179 9.03 -4.91 -13.08
CA ALA A 179 9.50 -3.64 -12.55
C ALA A 179 10.27 -3.78 -11.22
N THR A 180 10.10 -4.91 -10.52
CA THR A 180 10.66 -5.13 -9.19
C THR A 180 11.80 -6.15 -9.20
N PRO A 181 12.67 -6.18 -8.17
CA PRO A 181 13.63 -7.26 -8.00
C PRO A 181 12.95 -8.63 -7.96
N ALA A 182 13.66 -9.70 -8.29
CA ALA A 182 13.12 -11.07 -8.18
C ALA A 182 13.04 -11.57 -6.72
N ARG A 183 13.81 -10.98 -5.81
CA ARG A 183 13.98 -11.44 -4.43
C ARG A 183 12.76 -11.07 -3.57
N TRP A 184 12.30 -11.97 -2.71
CA TRP A 184 11.18 -11.79 -1.79
C TRP A 184 11.53 -12.27 -0.38
N TYR A 185 11.18 -11.49 0.64
CA TYR A 185 11.29 -11.87 2.05
C TYR A 185 9.92 -11.99 2.76
N ASN A 186 8.93 -11.21 2.31
CA ASN A 186 7.64 -11.07 3.00
C ASN A 186 6.49 -11.65 2.17
N PHE A 187 5.67 -12.52 2.78
CA PHE A 187 4.59 -13.25 2.11
C PHE A 187 3.21 -13.06 2.77
N ASP A 188 3.15 -12.32 3.88
CA ASP A 188 1.92 -11.97 4.57
C ASP A 188 1.77 -10.45 4.68
N PRO A 189 0.53 -9.90 4.69
CA PRO A 189 0.31 -8.46 4.72
C PRO A 189 0.97 -7.73 5.88
N ALA A 190 1.07 -8.34 7.06
CA ALA A 190 1.62 -7.66 8.23
C ALA A 190 3.13 -7.44 8.13
N THR A 191 3.89 -8.48 7.76
CA THR A 191 5.34 -8.34 7.55
C THR A 191 5.63 -7.44 6.36
N TYR A 192 4.88 -7.60 5.27
CA TYR A 192 5.00 -6.76 4.08
C TYR A 192 4.79 -5.28 4.40
N LEU A 193 3.69 -4.91 5.07
CA LEU A 193 3.41 -3.51 5.39
C LEU A 193 4.39 -2.92 6.39
N GLU A 194 4.80 -3.68 7.41
CA GLU A 194 5.82 -3.25 8.38
C GLU A 194 7.14 -2.93 7.67
N CYS A 195 7.64 -3.86 6.86
CA CYS A 195 8.89 -3.70 6.11
C CYS A 195 8.78 -2.58 5.07
N ALA A 196 7.61 -2.41 4.46
CA ALA A 196 7.34 -1.36 3.48
C ALA A 196 7.62 0.03 4.05
N VAL A 197 7.00 0.39 5.17
CA VAL A 197 7.21 1.72 5.79
C VAL A 197 8.54 1.83 6.53
N ALA A 198 9.01 0.76 7.16
CA ALA A 198 10.29 0.79 7.87
C ALA A 198 11.48 1.03 6.94
N GLY A 199 11.51 0.37 5.77
CA GLY A 199 12.59 0.48 4.78
C GLY A 199 12.52 1.74 3.92
N SER A 200 11.33 2.27 3.66
CA SER A 200 11.15 3.43 2.79
C SER A 200 11.14 4.75 3.55
N LEU A 201 10.36 4.86 4.62
CA LEU A 201 10.09 6.11 5.33
C LEU A 201 10.74 6.17 6.71
N GLY A 202 10.99 5.02 7.34
CA GLY A 202 11.39 4.95 8.74
C GLY A 202 10.25 5.36 9.68
N GLY A 203 10.58 6.07 10.76
CA GLY A 203 9.62 6.52 11.78
C GLY A 203 9.21 5.47 12.83
N TRP A 204 9.76 4.26 12.71
CA TRP A 204 9.56 3.17 13.66
C TRP A 204 10.34 3.38 14.97
N ASP A 205 9.82 2.85 16.07
CA ASP A 205 10.48 2.81 17.37
C ASP A 205 10.43 1.39 17.94
N ALA A 206 11.47 0.98 18.67
CA ALA A 206 11.52 -0.35 19.29
C ALA A 206 10.36 -0.57 20.29
N ALA A 207 9.84 0.49 20.90
CA ALA A 207 8.68 0.46 21.78
C ALA A 207 7.38 0.10 21.05
N ASP A 208 7.34 0.19 19.72
CA ASP A 208 6.18 -0.26 18.92
C ASP A 208 6.07 -1.80 18.88
N GLY A 209 7.11 -2.52 19.33
CA GLY A 209 7.11 -3.98 19.50
C GLY A 209 7.20 -4.78 18.20
N ALA A 210 7.25 -4.11 17.05
CA ALA A 210 7.34 -4.74 15.73
C ALA A 210 8.80 -4.99 15.29
N ARG A 211 9.72 -4.08 15.64
CA ARG A 211 11.15 -4.16 15.27
C ARG A 211 12.05 -4.20 16.49
N VAL A 212 13.04 -5.08 16.42
CA VAL A 212 14.15 -5.13 17.38
C VAL A 212 15.39 -4.59 16.66
N PRO A 213 15.93 -3.42 17.07
CA PRO A 213 17.14 -2.90 16.47
C PRO A 213 18.28 -3.88 16.68
N LEU A 214 19.05 -4.15 15.62
CA LEU A 214 20.27 -4.94 15.74
C LEU A 214 21.25 -4.22 16.69
N PRO A 215 22.01 -4.97 17.51
CA PRO A 215 23.06 -4.39 18.32
C PRO A 215 24.03 -3.63 17.41
N ALA A 216 24.33 -2.38 17.76
CA ALA A 216 25.34 -1.61 17.04
C ALA A 216 26.70 -2.33 17.14
N ALA A 217 27.45 -2.34 16.04
CA ALA A 217 28.83 -2.81 16.10
C ALA A 217 29.65 -1.88 17.02
N PRO A 218 30.77 -2.37 17.60
CA PRO A 218 31.62 -1.53 18.45
C PRO A 218 32.06 -0.24 17.73
N GLY A 219 31.63 0.91 18.26
CA GLY A 219 31.93 2.23 17.69
C GLY A 219 30.83 2.82 16.79
N GLU A 220 29.78 2.07 16.49
CA GLU A 220 28.63 2.56 15.72
C GLU A 220 27.52 3.11 16.63
N ALA A 221 26.81 4.12 16.14
CA ALA A 221 25.60 4.58 16.79
C ALA A 221 24.49 3.52 16.63
N PRO A 222 23.60 3.36 17.62
CA PRO A 222 22.42 2.51 17.48
C PRO A 222 21.61 2.88 16.25
N ALA A 223 21.05 1.88 15.56
CA ALA A 223 20.10 2.11 14.50
C ALA A 223 18.93 2.94 15.05
N ARG A 224 18.70 4.12 14.45
CA ARG A 224 17.63 5.05 14.83
C ARG A 224 16.79 5.36 13.60
N SER A 225 15.48 5.31 13.79
CA SER A 225 14.50 5.82 12.82
C SER A 225 14.09 7.23 13.23
N TYR A 226 14.45 8.23 12.44
CA TYR A 226 14.08 9.61 12.76
C TYR A 226 12.63 9.89 12.39
N VAL A 227 11.92 10.57 13.29
CA VAL A 227 10.58 11.11 13.01
C VAL A 227 10.74 12.42 12.25
N ARG A 228 10.07 12.52 11.10
CA ARG A 228 10.05 13.72 10.26
C ARG A 228 8.64 14.03 9.80
N THR A 229 8.37 15.31 9.58
CA THR A 229 7.12 15.75 8.95
C THR A 229 7.06 15.24 7.51
N ILE A 230 5.88 14.78 7.12
CA ILE A 230 5.52 14.46 5.73
C ILE A 230 4.29 15.28 5.37
N THR A 231 4.31 15.91 4.20
CA THR A 231 3.23 16.79 3.73
C THR A 231 2.63 16.31 2.41
N THR A 232 3.45 15.66 1.59
CA THR A 232 3.08 15.13 0.29
C THR A 232 3.89 13.86 0.02
N MET A 233 3.37 13.00 -0.85
CA MET A 233 4.02 11.77 -1.30
C MET A 233 3.83 11.62 -2.81
N THR A 234 4.84 11.13 -3.51
CA THR A 234 4.78 10.87 -4.95
C THR A 234 4.48 9.40 -5.24
N TRP A 235 4.10 9.07 -6.48
CA TRP A 235 3.98 7.66 -6.89
C TRP A 235 5.32 6.90 -6.85
N ASP A 236 6.45 7.61 -6.94
CA ASP A 236 7.78 7.03 -6.68
C ASP A 236 7.92 6.63 -5.20
N ASP A 237 7.57 7.52 -4.25
CA ASP A 237 7.57 7.19 -2.82
C ASP A 237 6.73 5.93 -2.53
N LEU A 238 5.56 5.83 -3.16
CA LEU A 238 4.67 4.68 -3.05
C LEU A 238 5.30 3.42 -3.66
N SER A 239 5.89 3.52 -4.85
CA SER A 239 6.59 2.41 -5.50
C SER A 239 7.74 1.90 -4.63
N ARG A 240 8.49 2.81 -4.00
CA ARG A 240 9.54 2.48 -3.03
C ARG A 240 8.98 1.81 -1.77
N ILE A 241 7.84 2.26 -1.26
CA ILE A 241 7.11 1.56 -0.16
C ILE A 241 6.80 0.12 -0.57
N ALA A 242 6.21 -0.09 -1.75
CA ALA A 242 5.86 -1.44 -2.20
C ALA A 242 7.09 -2.33 -2.39
N VAL A 243 8.16 -1.83 -3.01
CA VAL A 243 9.41 -2.59 -3.18
C VAL A 243 10.05 -2.90 -1.82
N CYS A 244 10.09 -1.95 -0.88
CA CYS A 244 10.56 -2.23 0.48
C CYS A 244 9.71 -3.30 1.16
N GLY A 245 8.39 -3.32 0.96
CA GLY A 245 7.53 -4.36 1.50
C GLY A 245 7.92 -5.76 1.01
N GLN A 246 8.41 -5.86 -0.22
CA GLN A 246 8.90 -7.10 -0.80
C GLN A 246 10.30 -7.51 -0.30
N VAL A 247 11.25 -6.57 -0.32
CA VAL A 247 12.70 -6.89 -0.23
C VAL A 247 13.37 -6.54 1.09
N TYR A 248 12.73 -5.76 1.96
CA TYR A 248 13.34 -5.27 3.20
C TYR A 248 13.17 -6.29 4.34
N GLU A 249 14.24 -6.49 5.11
CA GLU A 249 14.35 -7.41 6.26
C GLU A 249 14.25 -6.67 7.61
#